data_AF-A0A0Q8ZH38-F1
#
_entry.id   AF-A0A0Q8ZH38-F1
#
_cell.length_a   1.000
_cell.length_b   1.000
_cell.length_c   1.000
_cell.angle_alpha   90.00
_cell.angle_beta   90.00
_cell.angle_gamma   90.00
#
_symmetry.space_group_name_H-M   'P 1'
#
loop_
_entity.id
_entity.type
_entity.pdbx_description
1 polymer ?
#
loop_
_entity_poly.entity_id
_entity_poly.type
_entity_poly.pdbx_seq_one_letter_code
_entity_poly.pdbx_strand_id
1 'polypeptide(L)'
;MIRSLQRGLRIINVVAAHGPLHAKPVARQVGVPLPTAYHLLRTLVHDGYLIRLDDGSYVLGGRLDWTGFATAPAESRSLASVNEAG
;
A
#
# COMPACT_ATOMS: atom_id res chain seq x y z
N MET A 1 10.35 -0.77 24.70
CA MET A 1 9.90 -1.28 23.38
C MET A 1 9.24 -0.16 22.59
N ILE A 2 9.69 0.15 21.37
CA ILE A 2 9.20 1.29 20.59
C ILE A 2 7.94 0.88 19.81
N ARG A 3 6.75 1.23 20.30
CA ARG A 3 5.46 0.88 19.66
C ARG A 3 5.22 1.59 18.33
N SER A 4 5.83 2.75 18.10
CA SER A 4 5.61 3.55 16.89
C SER A 4 6.23 2.92 15.64
N LEU A 5 7.45 2.38 15.75
CA LEU A 5 8.12 1.70 14.64
C LEU A 5 7.32 0.47 14.18
N GLN A 6 6.86 -0.36 15.11
CA GLN A 6 6.04 -1.53 14.80
C GLN A 6 4.74 -1.16 14.10
N ARG A 7 4.09 -0.06 14.51
CA ARG A 7 2.88 0.45 13.84
C ARG A 7 3.18 0.95 12.43
N GLY A 8 4.29 1.66 12.24
CA GLY A 8 4.76 2.08 10.91
C GLY A 8 4.97 0.90 9.98
N LEU A 9 5.70 -0.13 10.42
CA LEU A 9 5.93 -1.35 9.63
C LEU A 9 4.62 -2.08 9.29
N ARG A 10 3.68 -2.16 10.23
CA ARG A 10 2.35 -2.75 9.97
C ARG A 10 1.56 -1.98 8.92
N ILE A 11 1.63 -0.65 8.92
CA ILE A 11 1.00 0.18 7.88
C ILE A 11 1.61 -0.12 6.52
N ILE A 12 2.95 -0.18 6.41
CA ILE A 12 3.63 -0.52 5.16
C ILE A 12 3.16 -1.88 4.64
N ASN A 13 3.15 -2.91 5.49
CA ASN A 13 2.70 -4.26 5.11
C ASN A 13 1.24 -4.28 4.64
N VAL A 14 0.35 -3.54 5.32
CA VAL A 14 -1.07 -3.44 4.93
C VAL A 14 -1.22 -2.77 3.58
N VAL A 15 -0.53 -1.67 3.33
CA VAL A 15 -0.58 -0.95 2.04
C VAL A 15 0.07 -1.79 0.93
N ALA A 16 1.13 -2.53 1.23
CA ALA A 16 1.75 -3.45 0.28
C ALA A 16 0.81 -4.60 -0.13
N ALA A 17 0.05 -5.16 0.81
CA ALA A 17 -0.81 -6.32 0.56
C ALA A 17 -2.16 -5.96 -0.08
N HIS A 18 -2.66 -4.75 0.16
CA HIS A 18 -4.05 -4.38 -0.16
C HIS A 18 -4.19 -3.01 -0.86
N GLY A 19 -3.08 -2.33 -1.12
CA GLY A 19 -3.07 -1.00 -1.74
C GLY A 19 -3.60 -0.99 -3.18
N PRO A 20 -4.13 0.15 -3.64
CA PRO A 20 -4.25 1.45 -2.96
C PRO A 20 -5.29 1.48 -1.83
N LEU A 21 -4.99 2.13 -0.69
CA LEU A 21 -5.90 2.20 0.47
C LEU A 21 -6.03 3.60 1.07
N HIS A 22 -7.23 4.01 1.48
CA HIS A 22 -7.42 5.22 2.29
C HIS A 22 -7.02 5.02 3.77
N ALA A 23 -6.85 6.10 4.52
CA ALA A 23 -6.44 6.06 5.93
C ALA A 23 -7.40 5.27 6.85
N LYS A 24 -8.71 5.28 6.57
CA LYS A 24 -9.72 4.58 7.39
C LYS A 24 -9.56 3.05 7.37
N PRO A 25 -9.51 2.37 6.21
CA PRO A 25 -9.24 0.92 6.19
C PRO A 25 -7.87 0.57 6.76
N VAL A 26 -6.84 1.39 6.54
CA VAL A 26 -5.50 1.20 7.16
C VAL A 26 -5.60 1.22 8.68
N ALA A 27 -6.25 2.23 9.27
CA ALA A 27 -6.42 2.34 10.72
C ALA A 27 -7.13 1.11 11.31
N ARG A 28 -8.17 0.62 10.61
CA ARG A 28 -8.92 -0.58 11.00
C ARG A 28 -8.07 -1.84 10.96
N GLN A 29 -7.30 -2.06 9.89
CA GLN A 29 -6.46 -3.26 9.75
C GLN A 29 -5.27 -3.26 10.73
N VAL A 30 -4.69 -2.10 11.01
CA VAL A 30 -3.54 -1.97 11.94
C VAL A 30 -4.00 -1.94 13.40
N GLY A 31 -5.27 -1.63 13.67
CA GLY A 31 -5.84 -1.56 15.02
C GLY A 31 -5.40 -0.31 15.77
N VAL A 32 -5.36 0.84 15.09
CA VAL A 32 -4.98 2.13 15.69
C VAL A 32 -6.08 3.18 15.48
N PRO A 33 -6.21 4.20 16.36
CA PRO A 33 -7.12 5.30 16.13
C PRO A 33 -6.81 6.01 14.81
N LEU A 34 -7.85 6.48 14.12
CA LEU A 34 -7.71 7.17 12.83
C LEU A 34 -6.76 8.39 12.88
N PRO A 35 -6.78 9.26 13.91
CA PRO A 35 -5.80 10.35 14.03
C PRO A 35 -4.36 9.83 14.11
N THR A 36 -4.13 8.74 14.85
CA THR A 36 -2.82 8.09 14.94
C THR A 36 -2.38 7.51 13.59
N ALA A 37 -3.30 6.91 12.84
CA ALA A 37 -3.00 6.43 11.48
C ALA A 37 -2.57 7.59 10.58
N TYR A 38 -3.26 8.73 10.62
CA TYR A 38 -2.87 9.92 9.85
C TYR A 38 -1.48 10.43 10.20
N HIS A 39 -1.12 10.48 11.49
CA HIS A 39 0.23 10.86 11.90
C HIS A 39 1.29 9.94 11.31
N LEU A 40 1.09 8.62 11.39
CA LEU A 40 2.04 7.65 10.86
C LEU A 40 2.10 7.68 9.32
N LEU A 41 0.95 7.76 8.64
CA LEU A 41 0.88 7.87 7.19
C LEU A 41 1.58 9.13 6.68
N ARG A 42 1.41 10.28 7.36
CA ARG A 42 2.10 11.52 7.01
C ARG A 42 3.62 11.37 7.15
N THR A 43 4.09 10.76 8.23
CA THR A 43 5.53 10.48 8.40
C THR A 43 6.05 9.57 7.30
N LEU A 44 5.36 8.47 7.01
CA LEU A 44 5.76 7.52 5.98
C LEU A 44 5.76 8.13 4.57
N VAL A 45 4.83 9.04 4.27
CA VAL A 45 4.83 9.81 3.02
C VAL A 45 5.97 10.81 2.97
N HIS A 46 6.19 11.55 4.07
CA HIS A 46 7.30 12.51 4.18
C HIS A 46 8.65 11.84 3.96
N ASP A 47 8.83 10.65 4.52
CA ASP A 47 10.02 9.84 4.38
C ASP A 47 10.06 9.05 3.04
N GLY A 48 9.07 9.21 2.16
CA GLY A 48 9.05 8.58 0.83
C GLY A 48 8.81 7.07 0.82
N TYR A 49 8.38 6.47 1.93
CA TYR A 49 7.96 5.06 2.01
C TYR A 49 6.56 4.84 1.43
N LEU A 50 5.70 5.84 1.48
CA LEU A 50 4.38 5.83 0.87
C LEU A 50 4.22 7.02 -0.06
N ILE A 51 3.33 6.89 -1.05
CA ILE A 51 2.83 8.00 -1.86
C ILE A 51 1.34 8.13 -1.58
N ARG A 52 0.89 9.38 -1.42
CA ARG A 52 -0.54 9.69 -1.37
C ARG A 52 -1.00 10.08 -2.77
N LEU A 53 -1.98 9.36 -3.31
CA LEU A 53 -2.60 9.65 -4.60
C LEU A 53 -3.62 10.80 -4.48
N ASP A 54 -4.07 11.30 -5.62
CA ASP A 54 -5.01 12.44 -5.69
C ASP A 54 -6.38 12.12 -5.07
N ASP A 55 -6.81 10.87 -5.14
CA ASP A 55 -8.03 10.38 -4.48
C ASP A 55 -7.88 10.26 -2.94
N GLY A 56 -6.67 10.47 -2.42
CA GLY A 56 -6.33 10.36 -1.02
C GLY A 56 -6.09 8.93 -0.54
N SER A 57 -5.95 7.97 -1.44
CA SER A 57 -5.44 6.64 -1.13
C SER A 57 -3.90 6.66 -1.03
N TYR A 58 -3.34 5.63 -0.41
CA TYR A 58 -1.91 5.47 -0.18
C TYR A 58 -1.42 4.22 -0.88
N VAL A 59 -0.26 4.34 -1.54
CA VAL A 59 0.49 3.26 -2.20
C VAL A 59 1.94 3.26 -1.69
N LEU A 60 2.70 2.19 -1.98
CA LEU A 60 4.13 2.17 -1.66
C LEU A 60 4.87 3.24 -2.49
N GLY A 61 5.81 3.92 -1.83
CA GLY A 61 6.66 4.94 -2.44
C GLY A 61 7.97 4.39 -2.95
N GLY A 62 8.69 5.21 -3.71
CA GLY A 62 9.88 4.77 -4.43
C GLY A 62 11.04 4.28 -3.56
N ARG A 63 11.10 4.67 -2.28
CA ARG A 63 12.10 4.09 -1.36
C ARG A 63 11.89 2.60 -1.11
N LEU A 64 10.71 2.07 -1.46
CA LEU A 64 10.35 0.65 -1.44
C LEU A 64 10.07 0.10 -2.85
N ASP A 65 10.24 0.90 -3.92
CA ASP A 65 10.01 0.46 -5.31
C ASP A 65 11.19 -0.31 -5.92
N TRP A 66 12.25 -0.53 -5.15
CA TRP A 66 13.40 -1.34 -5.54
C TRP A 66 13.01 -2.82 -5.62
N THR A 67 12.31 -3.20 -6.69
CA THR A 67 12.26 -4.56 -7.28
C THR A 67 12.19 -5.71 -6.26
N GLY A 68 11.08 -5.81 -5.51
CA GLY A 68 10.94 -6.86 -4.48
C GLY A 68 9.56 -7.52 -4.31
N PHE A 69 8.47 -6.88 -4.75
CA PHE A 69 7.14 -7.52 -4.80
C PHE A 69 6.46 -7.05 -6.08
N ALA A 70 6.51 -7.88 -7.12
CA ALA A 70 5.93 -7.60 -8.42
C ALA A 70 4.46 -7.20 -8.27
N THR A 71 4.14 -5.94 -8.56
CA THR A 71 2.85 -5.67 -9.19
C THR A 71 3.05 -6.10 -10.64
N ALA A 72 2.61 -7.30 -10.98
CA ALA A 72 2.45 -7.64 -12.39
C ALA A 72 1.54 -6.56 -12.99
N PRO A 73 1.91 -5.91 -14.11
CA PRO A 73 1.01 -5.00 -14.78
C PRO A 73 -0.30 -5.75 -15.07
N ALA A 74 -1.43 -5.11 -14.77
CA ALA A 74 -2.77 -5.69 -14.84
C ALA A 74 -3.25 -6.03 -16.27
N GLU A 75 -2.35 -6.21 -17.23
CA GLU A 75 -2.66 -6.33 -18.66
C GLU A 75 -2.60 -7.76 -19.21
N SER A 76 -2.17 -8.76 -18.46
CA SER A 76 -2.04 -10.14 -18.97
C SER A 76 -3.31 -11.00 -18.90
N ARG A 77 -4.48 -10.47 -18.49
CA ARG A 77 -5.72 -11.27 -18.34
C ARG A 77 -6.55 -11.42 -19.63
N SER A 78 -6.10 -10.87 -20.76
CA SER A 78 -6.90 -10.83 -22.00
C SER A 78 -6.38 -11.69 -23.18
N LEU A 79 -5.38 -12.56 -23.00
CA LEU A 79 -4.84 -13.38 -24.10
C LEU A 79 -5.08 -14.89 -23.98
N ALA A 80 -5.80 -15.37 -22.95
CA ALA A 80 -6.06 -16.81 -22.78
C ALA A 80 -7.44 -17.30 -23.27
N SER A 81 -8.24 -16.46 -23.92
CA SER A 81 -9.59 -16.86 -24.41
C SER A 81 -9.76 -16.84 -25.93
N VAL A 82 -8.67 -16.84 -26.70
CA VAL A 82 -8.73 -16.94 -28.17
C VAL A 82 -7.75 -18.00 -28.68
N ASN A 83 -7.94 -19.27 -28.27
CA ASN A 83 -7.60 -20.39 -29.15
C ASN A 83 -8.35 -21.68 -28.77
N GLU A 84 -9.68 -21.67 -28.93
CA GLU A 84 -10.48 -22.89 -29.11
C GLU A 84 -11.41 -22.66 -30.31
N ALA A 85 -10.87 -22.76 -31.52
CA ALA A 85 -11.60 -23.06 -32.76
C ALA A 85 -10.60 -23.14 -33.92
N GLY A 86 -10.31 -24.36 -34.37
CA GLY A 86 -9.46 -24.62 -35.54
C GLY A 86 -8.87 -26.02 -35.48
#